data_AF-A0A9X4G9Z6-F1
#
_entry.id   AF-A0A9X4G9Z6-F1
#
_cell.length_a   1.000
_cell.length_b   1.000
_cell.length_c   1.000
_cell.angle_alpha   90.00
_cell.angle_beta   90.00
_cell.angle_gamma   90.00
#
_symmetry.space_group_name_H-M   'P 1'
#
loop_
_entity.id
_entity.type
_entity.pdbx_description
1 polymer ?
#
loop_
_entity_poly.entity_id
_entity_poly.type
_entity_poly.pdbx_seq_one_letter_code
_entity_poly.pdbx_strand_id
1 'polypeptide(L)'
;MSDIVYLMVSGQHQGAISDGCGTNASVGNRWQIGHEDEIFTFSLSNSITSTGRGSHFHGLQFCKLIDKSTPLFVNAINNNEQLYMEFYFYRINRFGRWEKYYYIQLRGAFLSAIQHQFSDNNLDTETITINYEYILCKHLIANTEFSYLALPENYNRLFIPRPKTPVDNGLKTLNSKEVGRLLAAGGIYNGNIDGFRETAEKLGGDAIKGYDQVLNEKTTGALLAASSILLARRSSFDYYHEITIYLGKLRGEPKLLSGVIVKEINYTRRNPIEAAALRKEFDSTIRKKFIIDLAKKPTYKNRFNSEDFLRMSNGNVPHNYSVHHKLPLDDGGTNSFDNLVLTKNEPYHKIFTNMQSNVTRKMLPGESKTILWAIPSGSIYPLK
;
A
#
# COMPACT_ATOMS: atom_id res chain seq x y z
N MET A 1 -1.91 5.95 -32.54
CA MET A 1 -1.17 5.02 -31.66
C MET A 1 -2.15 3.94 -31.24
N SER A 2 -1.77 2.68 -31.43
CA SER A 2 -2.61 1.50 -31.16
C SER A 2 -2.79 1.28 -29.66
N ASP A 3 -3.79 0.47 -29.30
CA ASP A 3 -4.00 0.01 -27.93
C ASP A 3 -2.76 -0.70 -27.38
N ILE A 4 -2.49 -0.53 -26.08
CA ILE A 4 -1.29 -1.07 -25.41
C ILE A 4 -1.71 -2.07 -24.34
N VAL A 5 -0.96 -3.17 -24.23
CA VAL A 5 -1.17 -4.18 -23.18
C VAL A 5 0.09 -4.30 -22.33
N TYR A 6 -0.11 -4.21 -21.01
CA TYR A 6 0.94 -4.43 -20.01
C TYR A 6 0.65 -5.68 -19.20
N LEU A 7 1.69 -6.47 -18.92
CA LEU A 7 1.62 -7.70 -18.15
C LEU A 7 2.38 -7.53 -16.83
N MET A 8 1.69 -7.78 -15.73
CA MET A 8 2.32 -8.08 -14.45
C MET A 8 2.28 -9.59 -14.21
N VAL A 9 3.41 -10.17 -13.83
CA VAL A 9 3.51 -11.61 -13.56
C VAL A 9 4.27 -11.86 -12.27
N SER A 10 3.74 -12.80 -11.48
CA SER A 10 4.41 -13.34 -10.30
C SER A 10 4.43 -14.85 -10.36
N GLY A 11 5.58 -15.44 -10.05
CA GLY A 11 5.75 -16.87 -9.87
C GLY A 11 5.71 -17.28 -8.41
N GLN A 12 5.22 -18.49 -8.14
CA GLN A 12 5.14 -19.06 -6.79
C GLN A 12 6.49 -19.12 -6.08
N HIS A 13 7.57 -19.36 -6.83
CA HIS A 13 8.94 -19.50 -6.33
C HIS A 13 9.80 -18.28 -6.67
N GLN A 14 9.64 -17.72 -7.88
CA GLN A 14 10.45 -16.60 -8.37
C GLN A 14 10.00 -15.22 -7.85
N GLY A 15 8.81 -15.13 -7.24
CA GLY A 15 8.26 -13.83 -6.81
C GLY A 15 7.84 -12.98 -8.00
N ALA A 16 8.03 -11.66 -7.93
CA ALA A 16 7.56 -10.74 -8.97
C ALA A 16 8.47 -10.77 -10.21
N ILE A 17 8.15 -11.68 -11.15
CA ILE A 17 8.89 -11.91 -12.40
C ILE A 17 8.94 -10.63 -13.26
N SER A 18 7.89 -9.81 -13.24
CA SER A 18 7.83 -8.58 -14.06
C SER A 18 8.63 -7.40 -13.50
N ASP A 19 9.18 -7.49 -12.27
CA ASP A 19 9.90 -6.38 -11.64
C ASP A 19 11.09 -5.93 -12.48
N GLY A 20 11.16 -4.63 -12.76
CA GLY A 20 12.20 -4.03 -13.59
C GLY A 20 12.18 -4.42 -15.07
N CYS A 21 11.16 -5.12 -15.59
CA CYS A 21 11.13 -5.55 -16.98
C CYS A 21 10.88 -4.39 -17.96
N GLY A 22 10.16 -3.35 -17.54
CA GLY A 22 9.92 -2.15 -18.34
C GLY A 22 10.98 -1.07 -18.16
N THR A 23 12.19 -1.42 -17.72
CA THR A 23 13.30 -0.49 -17.52
C THR A 23 14.22 -0.40 -18.73
N ASN A 24 15.02 0.67 -18.82
CA ASN A 24 16.02 0.85 -19.88
C ASN A 24 17.02 -0.32 -19.95
N ALA A 25 17.45 -0.85 -18.80
CA ALA A 25 18.35 -2.01 -18.76
C ALA A 25 17.75 -3.29 -19.37
N SER A 26 16.42 -3.39 -19.45
CA SER A 26 15.69 -4.56 -19.92
C SER A 26 15.28 -4.44 -21.38
N VAL A 27 14.67 -3.30 -21.77
CA VAL A 27 14.08 -3.11 -23.12
C VAL A 27 14.71 -1.96 -23.91
N GLY A 28 15.83 -1.39 -23.43
CA GLY A 28 16.51 -0.26 -24.05
C GLY A 28 15.60 0.95 -24.17
N ASN A 29 15.70 1.67 -25.28
CA ASN A 29 14.93 2.90 -25.57
C ASN A 29 13.40 2.70 -25.67
N ARG A 30 12.90 1.47 -25.56
CA ARG A 30 11.46 1.17 -25.59
C ARG A 30 10.80 1.22 -24.21
N TRP A 31 11.59 1.45 -23.16
CA TRP A 31 11.09 1.61 -21.81
C TRP A 31 10.12 2.79 -21.71
N GLN A 32 9.12 2.70 -20.83
CA GLN A 32 8.12 3.73 -20.63
C GLN A 32 8.03 4.10 -19.16
N ILE A 33 7.94 5.40 -18.88
CA ILE A 33 7.81 5.91 -17.52
C ILE A 33 6.50 5.44 -16.88
N GLY A 34 6.59 4.95 -15.64
CA GLY A 34 5.44 4.44 -14.89
C GLY A 34 5.06 2.98 -15.19
N HIS A 35 5.84 2.31 -16.04
CA HIS A 35 5.65 0.91 -16.42
C HIS A 35 6.92 0.08 -16.13
N GLU A 36 7.77 0.51 -15.20
CA GLU A 36 9.09 -0.10 -14.94
C GLU A 36 9.01 -1.56 -14.47
N ASP A 37 7.92 -1.93 -13.77
CA ASP A 37 7.68 -3.28 -13.24
C ASP A 37 6.62 -4.07 -14.03
N GLU A 38 6.35 -3.62 -15.26
CA GLU A 38 5.39 -4.22 -16.17
C GLU A 38 6.08 -4.64 -17.48
N ILE A 39 5.63 -5.74 -18.06
CA ILE A 39 6.10 -6.25 -19.34
C ILE A 39 5.22 -5.71 -20.46
N PHE A 40 5.82 -5.13 -21.49
CA PHE A 40 5.10 -4.69 -22.69
C PHE A 40 4.72 -5.89 -23.57
N THR A 41 3.42 -6.05 -23.83
CA THR A 41 2.86 -7.16 -24.62
C THR A 41 2.35 -6.64 -25.97
N PHE A 42 2.90 -7.15 -27.08
CA PHE A 42 2.55 -6.72 -28.44
C PHE A 42 1.21 -7.28 -28.93
N SER A 43 0.95 -8.55 -28.59
CA SER A 43 -0.25 -9.23 -29.02
C SER A 43 -0.69 -10.21 -27.96
N LEU A 44 -2.00 -10.38 -27.81
CA LEU A 44 -2.61 -11.36 -26.95
C LEU A 44 -3.77 -12.00 -27.71
N SER A 45 -3.79 -13.33 -27.74
CA SER A 45 -4.85 -14.14 -28.30
C SER A 45 -5.40 -15.04 -27.21
N ASN A 46 -6.72 -14.97 -27.02
CA ASN A 46 -7.45 -15.87 -26.14
C ASN A 46 -8.61 -16.45 -26.94
N SER A 47 -8.71 -17.78 -26.99
CA SER A 47 -9.73 -18.47 -27.76
C SER A 47 -10.62 -19.31 -26.84
N ILE A 48 -11.93 -19.12 -26.96
CA ILE A 48 -12.94 -19.89 -26.23
C ILE A 48 -13.88 -20.45 -27.29
N THR A 49 -14.03 -21.77 -27.32
CA THR A 49 -15.04 -22.42 -28.16
C THR A 49 -16.14 -23.00 -27.29
N SER A 50 -17.31 -23.23 -27.86
CA SER A 50 -18.41 -23.92 -27.16
C SER A 50 -19.08 -24.86 -28.14
N THR A 51 -19.42 -26.05 -27.66
CA THR A 51 -20.21 -27.03 -28.43
C THR A 51 -21.70 -26.94 -28.08
N GLY A 52 -22.11 -25.93 -27.30
CA GLY A 52 -23.47 -25.81 -26.74
C GLY A 52 -23.71 -26.67 -25.49
N ARG A 53 -22.74 -27.51 -25.09
CA ARG A 53 -22.76 -28.31 -23.84
C ARG A 53 -21.76 -27.84 -22.77
N GLY A 54 -21.06 -26.75 -23.05
CA GLY A 54 -20.02 -26.19 -22.19
C GLY A 54 -18.99 -25.42 -23.02
N SER A 55 -18.37 -24.43 -22.41
CA SER A 55 -17.27 -23.68 -23.01
C SER A 55 -15.95 -24.41 -22.79
N HIS A 56 -15.17 -24.57 -23.86
CA HIS A 56 -13.80 -25.06 -23.84
C HIS A 56 -12.86 -23.87 -23.98
N PHE A 57 -12.12 -23.60 -22.90
CA PHE A 57 -11.12 -22.54 -22.86
C PHE A 57 -9.81 -23.08 -23.43
N HIS A 58 -9.30 -22.41 -24.46
CA HIS A 58 -7.94 -22.69 -24.93
C HIS A 58 -6.96 -21.90 -24.09
N GLY A 59 -5.71 -22.36 -24.09
CA GLY A 59 -4.61 -21.61 -23.52
C GLY A 59 -4.54 -20.20 -24.10
N LEU A 60 -4.08 -19.26 -23.28
CA LEU A 60 -3.84 -17.88 -23.68
C LEU A 60 -2.44 -17.80 -24.30
N GLN A 61 -2.32 -17.13 -25.43
CA GLN A 61 -1.04 -16.88 -26.08
C GLN A 61 -0.77 -15.38 -26.11
N PHE A 62 0.45 -14.97 -25.76
CA PHE A 62 0.87 -13.59 -25.93
C PHE A 62 2.29 -13.49 -26.49
N CYS A 63 2.61 -12.35 -27.09
CA CYS A 63 3.94 -12.04 -27.62
C CYS A 63 4.51 -10.79 -26.95
N LYS A 64 5.79 -10.85 -26.57
CA LYS A 64 6.55 -9.75 -25.96
C LYS A 64 7.95 -9.67 -26.57
N LEU A 65 8.69 -8.60 -26.27
CA LEU A 65 10.12 -8.52 -26.57
C LEU A 65 10.92 -9.54 -25.78
N ILE A 66 12.10 -9.90 -26.27
CA ILE A 66 13.14 -10.45 -25.38
C ILE A 66 13.52 -9.37 -24.37
N ASP A 67 13.40 -9.67 -23.07
CA ASP A 67 13.64 -8.72 -21.98
C ASP A 67 14.15 -9.45 -20.72
N LYS A 68 14.28 -8.73 -19.59
CA LYS A 68 14.72 -9.30 -18.30
C LYS A 68 13.93 -10.55 -17.85
N SER A 69 12.64 -10.63 -18.16
CA SER A 69 11.77 -11.76 -17.77
C SER A 69 11.97 -13.00 -18.62
N THR A 70 12.57 -12.91 -19.82
CA THR A 70 12.78 -14.05 -20.72
C THR A 70 13.42 -15.27 -20.02
N PRO A 71 14.60 -15.16 -19.35
CA PRO A 71 15.16 -16.29 -18.61
C PRO A 71 14.32 -16.74 -17.41
N LEU A 72 13.51 -15.85 -16.82
CA LEU A 72 12.62 -16.19 -15.70
C LEU A 72 11.42 -17.02 -16.18
N PHE A 73 10.88 -16.74 -17.37
CA PHE A 73 9.88 -17.58 -18.01
C PHE A 73 10.45 -18.95 -18.39
N VAL A 74 11.69 -19.02 -18.88
CA VAL A 74 12.38 -20.30 -19.13
C VAL A 74 12.54 -21.12 -17.84
N ASN A 75 12.88 -20.47 -16.72
CA ASN A 75 12.88 -21.12 -15.41
C ASN A 75 11.48 -21.60 -14.99
N ALA A 76 10.44 -20.79 -15.23
CA ALA A 76 9.08 -21.13 -14.84
C ALA A 76 8.56 -22.36 -15.61
N ILE A 77 8.79 -22.43 -16.93
CA ILE A 77 8.38 -23.60 -17.72
C ILE A 77 9.18 -24.85 -17.34
N ASN A 78 10.50 -24.72 -17.13
CA ASN A 78 11.34 -25.87 -16.79
C ASN A 78 10.97 -26.49 -15.43
N ASN A 79 10.50 -25.68 -14.49
CA ASN A 79 10.13 -26.12 -13.14
C ASN A 79 8.63 -26.37 -12.98
N ASN A 80 7.82 -26.25 -14.05
CA ASN A 80 6.35 -26.26 -13.97
C ASN A 80 5.82 -25.34 -12.85
N GLU A 81 6.40 -24.15 -12.74
CA GLU A 81 6.04 -23.18 -11.71
C GLU A 81 4.64 -22.61 -11.96
N GLN A 82 3.82 -22.56 -10.91
CA GLN A 82 2.52 -21.92 -10.98
C GLN A 82 2.68 -20.39 -10.99
N LEU A 83 2.03 -19.75 -11.96
CA LEU A 83 2.09 -18.31 -12.18
C LEU A 83 0.74 -17.64 -11.89
N TYR A 84 0.84 -16.37 -11.50
CA TYR A 84 -0.26 -15.44 -11.42
C TYR A 84 0.02 -14.29 -12.38
N MET A 85 -0.92 -14.00 -13.27
CA MET A 85 -0.73 -13.03 -14.36
C MET A 85 -1.88 -12.04 -14.44
N GLU A 86 -1.54 -10.79 -14.71
CA GLU A 86 -2.50 -9.69 -14.86
C GLU A 86 -2.15 -8.88 -16.12
N PHE A 87 -3.08 -8.87 -17.06
CA PHE A 87 -2.99 -8.07 -18.28
C PHE A 87 -3.86 -6.83 -18.14
N TYR A 88 -3.26 -5.66 -18.31
CA TYR A 88 -3.92 -4.36 -18.30
C TYR A 88 -3.95 -3.79 -19.71
N PHE A 89 -5.16 -3.56 -20.22
CA PHE A 89 -5.37 -3.01 -21.56
C PHE A 89 -5.64 -1.52 -21.46
N TYR A 90 -4.89 -0.76 -22.26
CA TYR A 90 -4.95 0.68 -22.33
C TYR A 90 -5.47 1.12 -23.68
N ARG A 91 -6.30 2.17 -23.67
CA ARG A 91 -6.75 2.88 -24.87
C ARG A 91 -6.68 4.39 -24.65
N ILE A 92 -6.71 5.15 -25.74
CA ILE A 92 -6.85 6.60 -25.68
C ILE A 92 -8.33 6.94 -25.50
N ASN A 93 -8.66 7.69 -24.45
CA ASN A 93 -10.01 8.14 -24.18
C ASN A 93 -10.38 9.41 -24.97
N ARG A 94 -11.64 9.86 -24.85
CA ARG A 94 -12.14 11.06 -25.54
C ARG A 94 -11.37 12.35 -25.22
N PHE A 95 -10.58 12.37 -24.15
CA PHE A 95 -9.77 13.52 -23.73
C PHE A 95 -8.30 13.39 -24.18
N GLY A 96 -7.97 12.40 -25.01
CA GLY A 96 -6.60 12.16 -25.49
C GLY A 96 -5.68 11.55 -24.43
N ARG A 97 -6.22 10.99 -23.34
CA ARG A 97 -5.43 10.39 -22.25
C ARG A 97 -5.52 8.88 -22.30
N TRP A 98 -4.44 8.22 -21.90
CA TRP A 98 -4.43 6.78 -21.67
C TRP A 98 -5.34 6.43 -20.48
N GLU A 99 -6.21 5.45 -20.67
CA GLU A 99 -7.02 4.86 -19.60
C GLU A 99 -6.96 3.33 -19.64
N LYS A 100 -6.87 2.69 -18.48
CA LYS A 100 -7.10 1.25 -18.35
C LYS A 100 -8.58 0.99 -18.60
N TYR A 101 -8.91 0.20 -19.63
CA TYR A 101 -10.31 -0.07 -19.97
C TYR A 101 -10.70 -1.54 -19.87
N TYR A 102 -9.75 -2.45 -20.01
CA TYR A 102 -9.97 -3.89 -19.93
C TYR A 102 -8.87 -4.57 -19.11
N TYR A 103 -9.22 -5.67 -18.46
CA TYR A 103 -8.35 -6.40 -17.53
C TYR A 103 -8.58 -7.90 -17.68
N ILE A 104 -7.48 -8.67 -17.78
CA ILE A 104 -7.52 -10.13 -17.72
C ILE A 104 -6.60 -10.60 -16.59
N GLN A 105 -7.11 -11.45 -15.72
CA GLN A 105 -6.37 -12.12 -14.65
C GLN A 105 -6.34 -13.61 -14.91
N LEU A 106 -5.17 -14.23 -14.82
CA LEU A 106 -5.01 -15.68 -14.81
C LEU A 106 -4.49 -16.13 -13.45
N ARG A 107 -5.10 -17.18 -12.89
CA ARG A 107 -4.59 -17.87 -11.69
C ARG A 107 -4.42 -19.34 -12.01
N GLY A 108 -3.45 -19.94 -11.32
CA GLY A 108 -3.03 -21.30 -11.63
C GLY A 108 -2.53 -21.43 -13.07
N ALA A 109 -1.79 -20.42 -13.54
CA ALA A 109 -1.24 -20.42 -14.87
C ALA A 109 0.05 -21.25 -14.94
N PHE A 110 0.20 -22.06 -15.98
CA PHE A 110 1.41 -22.82 -16.30
C PHE A 110 1.79 -22.55 -17.76
N LEU A 111 3.08 -22.37 -18.01
CA LEU A 111 3.58 -22.20 -19.37
C LEU A 111 3.57 -23.55 -20.08
N SER A 112 2.99 -23.60 -21.28
CA SER A 112 2.96 -24.82 -22.10
C SER A 112 3.95 -24.77 -23.27
N ALA A 113 4.31 -23.57 -23.73
CA ALA A 113 5.31 -23.37 -24.78
C ALA A 113 5.91 -21.96 -24.70
N ILE A 114 7.20 -21.86 -25.04
CA ILE A 114 7.90 -20.60 -25.29
C ILE A 114 8.61 -20.74 -26.63
N GLN A 115 8.38 -19.78 -27.53
CA GLN A 115 9.05 -19.72 -28.82
C GLN A 115 9.77 -18.39 -28.94
N HIS A 116 11.10 -18.43 -29.00
CA HIS A 116 11.92 -17.26 -29.29
C HIS A 116 12.06 -17.06 -30.81
N GLN A 117 11.97 -15.82 -31.25
CA GLN A 117 12.16 -15.43 -32.64
C GLN A 117 13.19 -14.30 -32.70
N PHE A 118 14.33 -14.61 -33.32
CA PHE A 118 15.37 -13.67 -33.66
C PHE A 118 15.38 -13.51 -35.18
N SER A 119 15.28 -12.28 -35.66
CA SER A 119 15.19 -12.04 -37.10
C SER A 119 15.76 -10.69 -37.49
N ASP A 120 16.56 -10.69 -38.55
CA ASP A 120 17.17 -9.47 -39.07
C ASP A 120 16.11 -8.40 -39.39
N ASN A 121 16.42 -7.15 -39.03
CA ASN A 121 15.57 -5.96 -39.22
C ASN A 121 14.21 -6.00 -38.51
N ASN A 122 13.98 -6.97 -37.63
CA ASN A 122 12.76 -7.08 -36.84
C ASN A 122 13.11 -7.03 -35.35
N LEU A 123 12.08 -6.91 -34.52
CA LEU A 123 12.25 -7.00 -33.08
C LEU A 123 12.39 -8.46 -32.67
N ASP A 124 13.40 -8.73 -31.85
CA ASP A 124 13.53 -10.02 -31.19
C ASP A 124 12.39 -10.18 -30.20
N THR A 125 11.62 -11.24 -30.39
CA THR A 125 10.38 -11.48 -29.66
C THR A 125 10.33 -12.89 -29.08
N GLU A 126 9.47 -13.07 -28.10
CA GLU A 126 9.07 -14.40 -27.65
C GLU A 126 7.55 -14.51 -27.58
N THR A 127 7.05 -15.64 -28.07
CA THR A 127 5.65 -16.01 -27.98
C THR A 127 5.49 -17.07 -26.88
N ILE A 128 4.62 -16.78 -25.93
CA ILE A 128 4.40 -17.61 -24.74
C ILE A 128 2.96 -18.12 -24.76
N THR A 129 2.80 -19.43 -24.63
CA THR A 129 1.49 -20.10 -24.53
C THR A 129 1.27 -20.60 -23.11
N ILE A 130 0.07 -20.36 -22.57
CA ILE A 130 -0.26 -20.55 -21.16
C ILE A 130 -1.54 -21.33 -21.01
N ASN A 131 -1.50 -22.38 -20.19
CA ASN A 131 -2.69 -23.01 -19.63
C ASN A 131 -3.01 -22.38 -18.28
N TYR A 132 -4.28 -22.30 -17.91
CA TYR A 132 -4.71 -21.69 -16.66
C TYR A 132 -5.92 -22.43 -16.07
N GLU A 133 -6.02 -22.43 -14.74
CA GLU A 133 -7.18 -23.01 -14.04
C GLU A 133 -8.30 -22.00 -13.83
N TYR A 134 -7.96 -20.71 -13.73
CA TYR A 134 -8.92 -19.63 -13.53
C TYR A 134 -8.60 -18.42 -14.40
N ILE A 135 -9.64 -17.86 -14.99
CA ILE A 135 -9.60 -16.60 -15.73
C ILE A 135 -10.66 -15.64 -15.21
N LEU A 136 -10.31 -14.37 -15.10
CA LEU A 136 -11.23 -13.27 -14.84
C LEU A 136 -10.98 -12.16 -15.85
N CYS A 137 -12.02 -11.79 -16.58
CA CYS A 137 -12.03 -10.67 -17.52
C CYS A 137 -12.94 -9.56 -16.99
N LYS A 138 -12.48 -8.31 -17.02
CA LYS A 138 -13.29 -7.15 -16.64
C LYS A 138 -13.18 -6.03 -17.67
N HIS A 139 -14.31 -5.46 -18.06
CA HIS A 139 -14.34 -4.15 -18.70
C HIS A 139 -14.46 -3.08 -17.60
N LEU A 140 -13.36 -2.37 -17.34
CA LEU A 140 -13.22 -1.47 -16.18
C LEU A 140 -14.10 -0.22 -16.27
N ILE A 141 -14.33 0.31 -17.47
CA ILE A 141 -15.16 1.52 -17.65
C ILE A 141 -16.66 1.20 -17.72
N ALA A 142 -17.03 0.05 -18.28
CA ALA A 142 -18.41 -0.39 -18.43
C ALA A 142 -18.90 -1.29 -17.28
N ASN A 143 -18.02 -1.62 -16.33
CA ASN A 143 -18.29 -2.44 -15.14
C ASN A 143 -18.93 -3.81 -15.42
N THR A 144 -18.56 -4.45 -16.53
CA THR A 144 -18.94 -5.84 -16.81
C THR A 144 -17.78 -6.77 -16.51
N GLU A 145 -18.08 -7.96 -15.99
CA GLU A 145 -17.08 -8.96 -15.70
C GLU A 145 -17.53 -10.38 -16.05
N PHE A 146 -16.55 -11.22 -16.31
CA PHE A 146 -16.70 -12.64 -16.57
C PHE A 146 -15.60 -13.38 -15.82
N SER A 147 -15.94 -14.42 -15.08
CA SER A 147 -14.94 -15.33 -14.51
C SER A 147 -15.29 -16.78 -14.80
N TYR A 148 -14.26 -17.60 -14.93
CA TYR A 148 -14.40 -19.04 -15.13
C TYR A 148 -13.31 -19.79 -14.39
N LEU A 149 -13.70 -20.87 -13.72
CA LEU A 149 -12.83 -21.78 -13.00
C LEU A 149 -12.97 -23.15 -13.63
N ALA A 150 -11.92 -23.58 -14.33
CA ALA A 150 -11.90 -24.86 -15.05
C ALA A 150 -11.98 -26.07 -14.10
N LEU A 151 -11.43 -25.94 -12.88
CA LEU A 151 -11.37 -27.00 -11.87
C LEU A 151 -11.79 -26.47 -10.49
N PRO A 152 -13.09 -26.56 -10.12
CA PRO A 152 -13.61 -26.01 -8.87
C PRO A 152 -12.93 -26.53 -7.60
N GLU A 153 -12.52 -27.80 -7.60
CA GLU A 153 -11.87 -28.45 -6.47
C GLU A 153 -10.49 -27.86 -6.12
N ASN A 154 -9.84 -27.21 -7.09
CA ASN A 154 -8.49 -26.65 -6.93
C ASN A 154 -8.48 -25.18 -6.51
N TYR A 155 -9.64 -24.52 -6.33
CA TYR A 155 -9.70 -23.08 -6.07
C TYR A 155 -8.79 -22.62 -4.91
N ASN A 156 -8.81 -23.35 -3.80
CA ASN A 156 -8.04 -23.02 -2.60
C ASN A 156 -6.53 -23.30 -2.74
N ARG A 157 -6.11 -23.95 -3.83
CA ARG A 157 -4.70 -24.26 -4.14
C ARG A 157 -4.09 -23.29 -5.15
N LEU A 158 -4.88 -22.39 -5.72
CA LEU A 158 -4.37 -21.40 -6.68
C LEU A 158 -3.37 -20.48 -6.00
N PHE A 159 -2.14 -20.44 -6.52
CA PHE A 159 -1.16 -19.44 -6.12
C PHE A 159 -1.72 -18.03 -6.34
N ILE A 160 -1.74 -17.25 -5.26
CA ILE A 160 -2.06 -15.82 -5.27
C ILE A 160 -0.85 -15.13 -4.63
N PRO A 161 -0.13 -14.26 -5.36
CA PRO A 161 0.98 -13.53 -4.79
C PRO A 161 0.45 -12.64 -3.67
N ARG A 162 1.26 -12.46 -2.62
CA ARG A 162 0.95 -11.42 -1.63
C ARG A 162 0.86 -10.09 -2.39
N PRO A 163 -0.14 -9.23 -2.10
CA PRO A 163 -0.17 -7.90 -2.68
C PRO A 163 1.21 -7.28 -2.49
N LYS A 164 1.80 -6.74 -3.55
CA LYS A 164 3.02 -5.93 -3.41
C LYS A 164 2.70 -4.81 -2.43
N THR A 165 3.09 -4.95 -1.17
CA THR A 165 3.46 -3.79 -0.36
C THR A 165 4.59 -3.14 -1.15
N PRO A 166 4.42 -1.91 -1.66
CA PRO A 166 5.35 -1.33 -2.62
C PRO A 166 6.78 -1.39 -2.06
N VAL A 167 7.63 -2.19 -2.69
CA VAL A 167 9.05 -2.30 -2.33
C VAL A 167 9.77 -1.13 -2.99
N ASP A 168 10.09 -0.16 -2.15
CA ASP A 168 11.24 0.75 -2.23
C ASP A 168 11.52 1.46 -3.57
N ASN A 169 10.63 2.38 -3.94
CA ASN A 169 10.96 3.60 -4.70
C ASN A 169 10.13 4.78 -4.17
N GLY A 170 10.13 4.91 -2.84
CA GLY A 170 9.15 5.69 -2.06
C GLY A 170 9.06 7.19 -2.32
N LEU A 171 9.83 7.76 -3.26
CA LEU A 171 9.79 9.19 -3.58
C LEU A 171 9.14 9.51 -4.94
N LYS A 172 9.09 8.60 -5.93
CA LYS A 172 8.50 8.92 -7.25
C LYS A 172 6.99 8.66 -7.34
N THR A 173 6.48 7.66 -6.64
CA THR A 173 5.04 7.33 -6.58
C THR A 173 4.23 8.28 -5.70
N LEU A 174 4.90 9.13 -4.92
CA LEU A 174 4.32 10.18 -4.10
C LEU A 174 4.20 11.53 -4.85
N ASN A 175 4.53 11.55 -6.13
CA ASN A 175 4.47 12.75 -6.96
C ASN A 175 3.03 13.02 -7.44
N SER A 176 2.18 13.52 -6.54
CA SER A 176 0.81 13.94 -6.85
C SER A 176 0.45 15.25 -6.15
N LYS A 177 -0.54 15.99 -6.68
CA LYS A 177 -1.00 17.25 -6.07
C LYS A 177 -1.51 17.03 -4.65
N GLU A 178 -2.14 15.89 -4.38
CA GLU A 178 -2.67 15.53 -3.07
C GLU A 178 -1.54 15.36 -2.06
N VAL A 179 -0.45 14.69 -2.43
CA VAL A 179 0.74 14.58 -1.58
C VAL A 179 1.38 15.95 -1.34
N GLY A 180 1.43 16.80 -2.38
CA GLY A 180 1.83 18.19 -2.26
C GLY A 180 1.04 18.98 -1.21
N ARG A 181 -0.28 18.92 -1.28
CA ARG A 181 -1.18 19.59 -0.34
C ARG A 181 -1.01 19.07 1.09
N LEU A 182 -0.81 17.76 1.24
CA LEU A 182 -0.53 17.13 2.53
C LEU A 182 0.82 17.57 3.11
N LEU A 183 1.85 17.68 2.26
CA LEU A 183 3.14 18.21 2.68
C LEU A 183 3.03 19.68 3.13
N ALA A 184 2.27 20.52 2.43
CA ALA A 184 2.03 21.89 2.83
C ALA A 184 1.29 21.99 4.17
N ALA A 185 0.24 21.19 4.35
CA ALA A 185 -0.47 21.06 5.63
C ALA A 185 0.48 20.56 6.75
N GLY A 186 1.34 19.60 6.44
CA GLY A 186 2.36 19.08 7.34
C GLY A 186 3.41 20.12 7.73
N GLY A 187 3.85 20.96 6.79
CA GLY A 187 4.79 22.06 7.02
C GLY A 187 4.25 23.11 8.00
N ILE A 188 2.98 23.51 7.83
CA ILE A 188 2.30 24.44 8.75
C ILE A 188 2.17 23.81 10.14
N TYR A 189 1.67 22.58 10.21
CA TYR A 189 1.41 21.90 11.48
C TYR A 189 2.69 21.67 12.30
N ASN A 190 3.78 21.29 11.62
CA ASN A 190 5.06 21.03 12.27
C ASN A 190 5.91 22.30 12.48
N GLY A 191 5.40 23.48 12.11
CA GLY A 191 6.16 24.74 12.14
C GLY A 191 7.44 24.68 11.31
N ASN A 192 7.45 23.89 10.25
CA ASN A 192 8.62 23.59 9.42
C ASN A 192 8.22 23.61 7.94
N ILE A 193 7.80 24.78 7.47
CA ILE A 193 7.34 24.97 6.09
C ILE A 193 8.49 24.66 5.12
N ASP A 194 9.71 25.08 5.41
CA ASP A 194 10.83 24.95 4.49
C ASP A 194 11.26 23.50 4.26
N GLY A 195 11.37 22.68 5.33
CA GLY A 195 11.75 21.27 5.17
C GLY A 195 10.67 20.42 4.47
N PHE A 196 9.40 20.76 4.63
CA PHE A 196 8.30 20.08 3.93
C PHE A 196 8.19 20.54 2.48
N ARG A 197 8.51 21.81 2.19
CA ARG A 197 8.65 22.32 0.83
C ARG A 197 9.79 21.64 0.09
N GLU A 198 10.97 21.54 0.72
CA GLU A 198 12.12 20.83 0.15
C GLU A 198 11.77 19.36 -0.15
N THR A 199 10.95 18.74 0.70
CA THR A 199 10.43 17.38 0.45
C THR A 199 9.51 17.35 -0.77
N ALA A 200 8.60 18.32 -0.92
CA ALA A 200 7.72 18.43 -2.09
C ALA A 200 8.53 18.67 -3.39
N GLU A 201 9.59 19.48 -3.31
CA GLU A 201 10.51 19.75 -4.43
C GLU A 201 11.30 18.49 -4.82
N LYS A 202 11.78 17.72 -3.85
CA LYS A 202 12.47 16.43 -4.08
C LYS A 202 11.55 15.35 -4.68
N LEU A 203 10.27 15.33 -4.30
CA LEU A 203 9.27 14.49 -4.95
C LEU A 203 9.00 14.93 -6.40
N GLY A 204 9.13 16.24 -6.66
CA GLY A 204 9.02 16.85 -7.98
C GLY A 204 7.60 16.90 -8.55
N GLY A 205 7.48 17.22 -9.84
CA GLY A 205 6.25 17.13 -10.66
C GLY A 205 5.01 17.84 -10.11
N ASP A 206 3.95 17.09 -9.84
CA ASP A 206 2.66 17.58 -9.37
C ASP A 206 2.61 17.78 -7.84
N ALA A 207 3.56 17.21 -7.07
CA ALA A 207 3.63 17.44 -5.63
C ALA A 207 3.94 18.90 -5.29
N ILE A 208 4.92 19.54 -5.94
CA ILE A 208 5.20 20.95 -5.68
C ILE A 208 4.00 21.86 -6.06
N LYS A 209 3.30 21.55 -7.16
CA LYS A 209 2.09 22.28 -7.57
C LYS A 209 0.96 22.16 -6.54
N GLY A 210 0.80 20.99 -5.93
CA GLY A 210 -0.16 20.77 -4.84
C GLY A 210 0.23 21.51 -3.57
N TYR A 211 1.53 21.59 -3.28
CA TYR A 211 2.07 22.33 -2.13
C TYR A 211 1.75 23.83 -2.24
N ASP A 212 2.08 24.43 -3.38
CA ASP A 212 1.87 25.86 -3.66
C ASP A 212 0.38 26.25 -3.72
N GLN A 213 -0.52 25.29 -4.00
CA GLN A 213 -1.97 25.52 -3.93
C GLN A 213 -2.46 25.77 -2.50
N VAL A 214 -1.77 25.23 -1.49
CA VAL A 214 -2.13 25.40 -0.06
C VAL A 214 -1.35 26.55 0.56
N LEU A 215 -0.08 26.71 0.17
CA LEU A 215 0.84 27.71 0.69
C LEU A 215 1.33 28.60 -0.45
N ASN A 216 0.76 29.79 -0.57
CA ASN A 216 1.25 30.85 -1.46
C ASN A 216 1.21 32.23 -0.80
N GLU A 217 1.83 33.22 -1.44
CA GLU A 217 1.95 34.60 -0.96
C GLU A 217 0.61 35.29 -0.65
N LYS A 218 -0.51 34.77 -1.15
CA LYS A 218 -1.86 35.33 -0.96
C LYS A 218 -2.70 34.60 0.10
N THR A 219 -2.23 33.49 0.67
CA THR A 219 -3.04 32.62 1.55
C THR A 219 -2.43 32.44 2.94
N THR A 220 -3.19 32.80 3.98
CA THR A 220 -2.86 32.51 5.38
C THR A 220 -3.01 31.00 5.61
N GLY A 221 -1.90 30.26 5.52
CA GLY A 221 -1.85 28.80 5.30
C GLY A 221 -2.69 27.91 6.22
N ALA A 222 -3.05 28.35 7.42
CA ALA A 222 -3.81 27.55 8.38
C ALA A 222 -5.24 27.16 7.91
N LEU A 223 -5.95 28.05 7.20
CA LEU A 223 -7.35 27.83 6.82
C LEU A 223 -7.49 26.87 5.62
N LEU A 224 -6.55 26.92 4.66
CA LEU A 224 -6.50 26.01 3.51
C LEU A 224 -5.86 24.66 3.83
N ALA A 225 -4.98 24.55 4.81
CA ALA A 225 -4.46 23.25 5.25
C ALA A 225 -5.57 22.33 5.78
N ALA A 226 -6.45 22.88 6.62
CA ALA A 226 -7.62 22.15 7.13
C ALA A 226 -8.62 21.82 6.01
N SER A 227 -8.89 22.78 5.12
CA SER A 227 -9.82 22.57 4.01
C SER A 227 -9.25 21.71 2.87
N SER A 228 -7.93 21.56 2.73
CA SER A 228 -7.30 20.65 1.76
C SER A 228 -7.41 19.19 2.18
N ILE A 229 -7.34 18.93 3.50
CA ILE A 229 -7.66 17.63 4.11
C ILE A 229 -9.15 17.31 3.95
N LEU A 230 -10.03 18.31 4.09
CA LEU A 230 -11.48 18.19 3.87
C LEU A 230 -11.91 18.12 2.39
N LEU A 231 -11.18 18.76 1.46
CA LEU A 231 -11.45 18.72 0.02
C LEU A 231 -11.01 17.38 -0.59
N ALA A 232 -9.93 16.78 -0.09
CA ALA A 232 -9.60 15.38 -0.37
C ALA A 232 -10.71 14.41 0.05
N ARG A 233 -11.60 14.83 0.96
CA ARG A 233 -12.75 14.06 1.44
C ARG A 233 -14.03 14.23 0.61
N ARG A 234 -14.07 15.11 -0.40
CA ARG A 234 -15.31 15.47 -1.13
C ARG A 234 -15.46 14.87 -2.53
N SER A 235 -14.46 14.17 -3.07
CA SER A 235 -14.58 13.44 -4.34
C SER A 235 -15.19 12.06 -4.10
N SER A 236 -16.47 11.96 -4.43
CA SER A 236 -17.32 10.77 -4.43
C SER A 236 -16.81 9.65 -5.35
N PHE A 237 -16.40 8.50 -4.80
CA PHE A 237 -16.60 7.13 -5.31
C PHE A 237 -16.06 6.11 -4.27
N ASP A 238 -16.83 5.04 -4.02
CA ASP A 238 -16.60 4.00 -3.01
C ASP A 238 -15.34 3.14 -3.27
N TYR A 239 -14.17 3.58 -2.78
CA TYR A 239 -13.03 2.71 -2.44
C TYR A 239 -12.17 3.43 -1.39
N TYR A 240 -12.43 3.15 -0.11
CA TYR A 240 -11.56 3.60 0.98
C TYR A 240 -10.22 2.84 0.93
N HIS A 241 -9.15 3.51 0.54
CA HIS A 241 -7.92 3.41 1.31
C HIS A 241 -7.86 4.65 2.18
N GLU A 242 -8.19 4.48 3.46
CA GLU A 242 -7.93 5.50 4.48
C GLU A 242 -6.47 5.96 4.30
N ILE A 243 -6.22 7.28 4.33
CA ILE A 243 -4.86 7.81 4.26
C ILE A 243 -4.11 7.23 5.47
N THR A 244 -3.24 6.25 5.20
CA THR A 244 -2.55 5.45 6.23
C THR A 244 -1.12 5.91 6.47
N ILE A 245 -0.71 7.08 5.94
CA ILE A 245 0.67 7.54 5.97
C ILE A 245 0.82 8.79 6.85
N TYR A 246 1.77 8.75 7.79
CA TYR A 246 2.08 9.84 8.72
C TYR A 246 3.59 10.13 8.73
N LEU A 247 3.99 11.40 8.56
CA LEU A 247 5.38 11.83 8.66
C LEU A 247 5.68 12.41 10.04
N GLY A 248 6.35 11.63 10.89
CA GLY A 248 6.76 12.05 12.23
C GLY A 248 8.24 12.46 12.29
N LYS A 249 8.68 12.99 13.43
CA LYS A 249 10.10 13.31 13.69
C LYS A 249 10.66 12.45 14.82
N LEU A 250 11.84 11.87 14.61
CA LEU A 250 12.64 11.20 15.63
C LEU A 250 14.02 11.85 15.69
N ARG A 251 14.32 12.57 16.78
CA ARG A 251 15.59 13.29 16.97
C ARG A 251 15.88 14.29 15.83
N GLY A 252 14.86 15.02 15.40
CA GLY A 252 14.94 15.98 14.29
C GLY A 252 14.73 15.36 12.91
N GLU A 253 15.10 14.09 12.74
CA GLU A 253 15.00 13.38 11.45
C GLU A 253 13.54 13.00 11.10
N PRO A 254 13.07 13.30 9.87
CA PRO A 254 11.75 12.89 9.42
C PRO A 254 11.69 11.37 9.21
N LYS A 255 10.59 10.75 9.64
CA LYS A 255 10.32 9.31 9.52
C LYS A 255 8.89 9.07 9.06
N LEU A 256 8.75 8.44 7.91
CA LEU A 256 7.46 8.07 7.33
C LEU A 256 6.94 6.79 7.98
N LEU A 257 5.69 6.83 8.43
CA LEU A 257 4.98 5.75 9.09
C LEU A 257 3.77 5.35 8.24
N SER A 258 3.57 4.06 8.00
CA SER A 258 2.38 3.50 7.33
C SER A 258 1.43 2.84 8.34
N GLY A 259 0.16 2.65 7.99
CA GLY A 259 -0.86 2.13 8.90
C GLY A 259 -1.21 3.09 10.05
N VAL A 260 -1.20 4.40 9.79
CA VAL A 260 -1.56 5.45 10.76
C VAL A 260 -2.76 6.23 10.26
N ILE A 261 -3.82 6.26 11.06
CA ILE A 261 -5.03 7.03 10.78
C ILE A 261 -4.87 8.42 11.39
N VAL A 262 -4.91 9.47 10.59
CA VAL A 262 -4.91 10.86 11.08
C VAL A 262 -6.35 11.37 11.15
N LYS A 263 -6.82 11.71 12.35
CA LYS A 263 -8.17 12.26 12.57
C LYS A 263 -8.09 13.61 13.25
N GLU A 264 -8.98 14.52 12.88
CA GLU A 264 -9.25 15.70 13.69
C GLU A 264 -9.99 15.28 14.96
N ILE A 265 -9.45 15.66 16.11
CA ILE A 265 -10.08 15.46 17.41
C ILE A 265 -10.19 16.81 18.12
N ASN A 266 -11.21 16.96 18.95
CA ASN A 266 -11.22 18.01 19.96
C ASN A 266 -10.51 17.46 21.20
N TYR A 267 -9.24 17.81 21.37
CA TYR A 267 -8.46 17.37 22.53
C TYR A 267 -8.80 18.27 23.71
N THR A 268 -9.24 17.68 24.83
CA THR A 268 -9.52 18.39 26.08
C THR A 268 -8.59 17.88 27.16
N ARG A 269 -7.71 18.74 27.68
CA ARG A 269 -6.73 18.36 28.69
C ARG A 269 -7.44 17.91 29.97
N ARG A 270 -7.41 16.61 30.27
CA ARG A 270 -8.03 16.01 31.46
C ARG A 270 -7.41 16.55 32.74
N ASN A 271 -8.20 16.57 33.82
CA ASN A 271 -7.69 16.86 35.16
C ASN A 271 -6.53 15.90 35.51
N PRO A 272 -5.37 16.40 35.97
CA PRO A 272 -4.21 15.58 36.28
C PRO A 272 -4.48 14.45 37.30
N ILE A 273 -5.38 14.67 38.27
CA ILE A 273 -5.72 13.67 39.29
C ILE A 273 -6.46 12.49 38.67
N GLU A 274 -7.43 12.76 37.79
CA GLU A 274 -8.18 11.73 37.06
C GLU A 274 -7.28 10.96 36.10
N ALA A 275 -6.42 11.66 35.36
CA ALA A 275 -5.46 11.04 34.46
C ALA A 275 -4.47 10.13 35.22
N ALA A 276 -4.01 10.55 36.41
CA ALA A 276 -3.15 9.76 37.28
C ALA A 276 -3.85 8.50 37.81
N ALA A 277 -5.15 8.59 38.18
CA ALA A 277 -5.93 7.44 38.61
C ALA A 277 -6.06 6.39 37.48
N LEU A 278 -6.38 6.82 36.26
CA LEU A 278 -6.44 5.95 35.08
C LEU A 278 -5.07 5.35 34.74
N ARG A 279 -3.98 6.12 34.90
CA ARG A 279 -2.62 5.62 34.70
C ARG A 279 -2.28 4.53 35.73
N LYS A 280 -2.65 4.72 37.01
CA LYS A 280 -2.45 3.72 38.06
C LYS A 280 -3.20 2.42 37.79
N GLU A 281 -4.45 2.51 37.35
CA GLU A 281 -5.23 1.35 36.91
C GLU A 281 -4.57 0.63 35.72
N PHE A 282 -4.09 1.41 34.75
CA PHE A 282 -3.40 0.89 33.58
C PHE A 282 -2.15 0.09 33.95
N ASP A 283 -1.27 0.68 34.77
CA ASP A 283 0.01 0.10 35.13
C ASP A 283 -0.12 -1.15 36.01
N SER A 284 -1.13 -1.16 36.89
CA SER A 284 -1.38 -2.27 37.82
C SER A 284 -2.09 -3.46 37.17
N THR A 285 -3.07 -3.21 36.30
CA THR A 285 -4.02 -4.26 35.89
C THR A 285 -4.19 -4.34 34.38
N ILE A 286 -4.54 -3.23 33.73
CA ILE A 286 -5.03 -3.26 32.34
C ILE A 286 -3.91 -3.66 31.37
N ARG A 287 -2.70 -3.11 31.53
CA ARG A 287 -1.56 -3.45 30.67
C ARG A 287 -1.29 -4.96 30.67
N LYS A 288 -1.29 -5.59 31.84
CA LYS A 288 -1.10 -7.04 31.98
C LYS A 288 -2.20 -7.81 31.24
N LYS A 289 -3.47 -7.45 31.48
CA LYS A 289 -4.63 -8.12 30.85
C LYS A 289 -4.61 -7.99 29.32
N PHE A 290 -4.27 -6.80 28.80
CA PHE A 290 -4.18 -6.54 27.36
C PHE A 290 -3.10 -7.40 26.70
N ILE A 291 -1.92 -7.52 27.31
CA ILE A 291 -0.84 -8.34 26.78
C ILE A 291 -1.20 -9.83 26.75
N ILE A 292 -1.86 -10.34 27.80
CA ILE A 292 -2.36 -11.72 27.84
C ILE A 292 -3.42 -11.95 26.75
N ASP A 293 -4.33 -10.99 26.53
CA ASP A 293 -5.33 -11.07 25.47
C ASP A 293 -4.69 -11.17 24.08
N LEU A 294 -3.64 -10.40 23.81
CA LEU A 294 -2.88 -10.50 22.57
C LEU A 294 -2.20 -11.86 22.41
N ALA A 295 -1.63 -12.43 23.47
CA ALA A 295 -0.98 -13.73 23.42
C ALA A 295 -1.95 -14.89 23.09
N LYS A 296 -3.21 -14.77 23.48
CA LYS A 296 -4.26 -15.78 23.20
C LYS A 296 -4.67 -15.84 21.73
N LYS A 297 -4.38 -14.79 20.95
CA LYS A 297 -4.80 -14.70 19.54
C LYS A 297 -3.82 -15.46 18.63
N PRO A 298 -4.25 -16.54 17.95
CA PRO A 298 -3.36 -17.35 17.12
C PRO A 298 -2.67 -16.56 16.00
N THR A 299 -3.34 -15.52 15.51
CA THR A 299 -2.86 -14.61 14.46
C THR A 299 -1.54 -13.92 14.81
N TYR A 300 -1.20 -13.77 16.09
CA TYR A 300 0.03 -13.10 16.53
C TYR A 300 1.16 -14.06 16.94
N LYS A 301 0.94 -15.37 16.91
CA LYS A 301 1.93 -16.37 17.35
C LYS A 301 3.24 -16.26 16.57
N ASN A 302 3.17 -16.08 15.26
CA ASN A 302 4.35 -15.96 14.40
C ASN A 302 4.99 -14.56 14.39
N ARG A 303 4.43 -13.60 15.17
CA ARG A 303 4.92 -12.22 15.20
C ARG A 303 6.10 -12.03 16.15
N PHE A 304 6.17 -12.85 17.19
CA PHE A 304 7.16 -12.80 18.26
C PHE A 304 7.96 -14.11 18.30
N ASN A 305 9.18 -14.06 18.84
CA ASN A 305 9.93 -15.27 19.15
C ASN A 305 9.31 -15.99 20.37
N SER A 306 9.73 -17.22 20.64
CA SER A 306 9.20 -18.05 21.73
C SER A 306 9.35 -17.41 23.12
N GLU A 307 10.45 -16.69 23.36
CA GLU A 307 10.70 -16.02 24.63
C GLU A 307 9.72 -14.86 24.85
N ASP A 308 9.59 -13.97 23.87
CA ASP A 308 8.65 -12.85 23.91
C ASP A 308 7.19 -13.33 24.00
N PHE A 309 6.85 -14.43 23.32
CA PHE A 309 5.52 -15.01 23.42
C PHE A 309 5.23 -15.57 24.82
N LEU A 310 6.21 -16.22 25.47
CA LEU A 310 6.11 -16.68 26.86
C LEU A 310 5.96 -15.49 27.82
N ARG A 311 6.75 -14.43 27.63
CA ARG A 311 6.61 -13.17 28.40
C ARG A 311 5.21 -12.60 28.29
N MET A 312 4.68 -12.52 27.07
CA MET A 312 3.32 -12.04 26.82
C MET A 312 2.26 -12.93 27.48
N SER A 313 2.42 -14.24 27.43
CA SER A 313 1.51 -15.19 28.08
C SER A 313 1.46 -15.01 29.61
N ASN A 314 2.56 -14.57 30.21
CA ASN A 314 2.65 -14.19 31.62
C ASN A 314 2.19 -12.75 31.91
N GLY A 315 1.79 -12.01 30.87
CA GLY A 315 1.32 -10.62 30.95
C GLY A 315 2.44 -9.58 31.01
N ASN A 316 3.67 -9.95 30.65
CA ASN A 316 4.80 -9.05 30.52
C ASN A 316 4.95 -8.58 29.08
N VAL A 317 5.26 -7.30 28.90
CA VAL A 317 5.48 -6.71 27.57
C VAL A 317 6.72 -7.37 26.91
N PRO A 318 6.65 -7.73 25.61
CA PRO A 318 7.78 -8.30 24.89
C PRO A 318 8.91 -7.28 24.72
N HIS A 319 10.13 -7.75 24.50
CA HIS A 319 11.29 -6.88 24.39
C HIS A 319 11.16 -5.88 23.24
N ASN A 320 11.58 -4.63 23.48
CA ASN A 320 11.50 -3.53 22.52
C ASN A 320 10.07 -3.11 22.12
N TYR A 321 9.05 -3.43 22.92
CA TYR A 321 7.69 -2.93 22.75
C TYR A 321 7.21 -2.17 23.99
N SER A 322 6.18 -1.35 23.79
CA SER A 322 5.43 -0.64 24.82
C SER A 322 3.95 -0.64 24.44
N VAL A 323 3.06 -0.69 25.43
CA VAL A 323 1.63 -0.51 25.19
C VAL A 323 1.35 0.99 25.12
N HIS A 324 0.79 1.43 23.99
CA HIS A 324 0.45 2.81 23.71
C HIS A 324 -1.07 2.99 23.73
N HIS A 325 -1.54 4.12 24.24
CA HIS A 325 -2.93 4.54 24.12
C HIS A 325 -3.12 5.31 22.81
N LYS A 326 -4.11 4.92 22.00
CA LYS A 326 -4.44 5.59 20.71
C LYS A 326 -4.90 7.03 20.94
N LEU A 327 -5.80 7.22 21.91
CA LEU A 327 -6.11 8.50 22.52
C LEU A 327 -5.55 8.50 23.94
N PRO A 328 -4.82 9.53 24.36
CA PRO A 328 -4.07 9.51 25.60
C PRO A 328 -4.98 9.65 26.83
N LEU A 329 -4.52 9.12 27.96
CA LEU A 329 -5.23 9.27 29.24
C LEU A 329 -5.24 10.72 29.76
N ASP A 330 -4.34 11.57 29.26
CA ASP A 330 -4.33 13.01 29.55
C ASP A 330 -5.43 13.79 28.79
N ASP A 331 -6.23 13.09 27.99
CA ASP A 331 -7.38 13.57 27.20
C ASP A 331 -8.58 12.64 27.42
N GLY A 332 -9.61 12.67 26.57
CA GLY A 332 -10.74 11.73 26.54
C GLY A 332 -10.41 10.24 26.34
N GLY A 333 -9.13 9.85 26.22
CA GLY A 333 -8.73 8.45 26.12
C GLY A 333 -9.09 7.61 27.36
N THR A 334 -9.28 6.30 27.16
CA THR A 334 -9.68 5.34 28.20
C THR A 334 -8.76 4.12 28.25
N ASN A 335 -8.93 3.28 29.28
CA ASN A 335 -8.24 1.99 29.41
C ASN A 335 -8.92 0.83 28.65
N SER A 336 -9.88 1.11 27.77
CA SER A 336 -10.47 0.09 26.90
C SER A 336 -9.41 -0.52 25.97
N PHE A 337 -9.48 -1.83 25.72
CA PHE A 337 -8.54 -2.52 24.83
C PHE A 337 -8.54 -1.97 23.41
N ASP A 338 -9.68 -1.45 22.93
CA ASP A 338 -9.75 -0.83 21.59
C ASP A 338 -8.95 0.47 21.50
N ASN A 339 -8.72 1.13 22.64
CA ASN A 339 -7.86 2.30 22.76
C ASN A 339 -6.38 1.93 23.00
N LEU A 340 -6.04 0.64 23.08
CA LEU A 340 -4.67 0.18 23.29
C LEU A 340 -4.07 -0.41 22.02
N VAL A 341 -2.75 -0.28 21.89
CA VAL A 341 -1.98 -0.92 20.84
C VAL A 341 -0.60 -1.29 21.39
N LEU A 342 -0.11 -2.48 21.06
CA LEU A 342 1.26 -2.89 21.39
C LEU A 342 2.21 -2.38 20.31
N THR A 343 3.06 -1.43 20.64
CA THR A 343 3.86 -0.66 19.67
C THR A 343 5.35 -0.89 19.88
N LYS A 344 6.10 -1.17 18.81
CA LYS A 344 7.56 -1.26 18.88
C LYS A 344 8.17 0.09 19.28
N ASN A 345 9.11 0.08 20.21
CA ASN A 345 9.61 1.27 20.91
C ASN A 345 10.17 2.33 19.96
N GLU A 346 11.21 1.99 19.21
CA GLU A 346 11.79 2.88 18.20
C GLU A 346 11.65 2.27 16.78
N PRO A 347 11.34 3.09 15.77
CA PRO A 347 11.07 4.54 15.86
C PRO A 347 9.65 4.89 16.34
N TYR A 348 8.74 3.92 16.38
CA TYR A 348 7.30 4.17 16.33
C TYR A 348 6.69 4.76 17.60
N HIS A 349 6.80 4.06 18.75
CA HIS A 349 6.23 4.53 20.01
C HIS A 349 6.76 5.94 20.35
N LYS A 350 8.06 6.16 20.09
CA LYS A 350 8.70 7.45 20.33
C LYS A 350 8.13 8.56 19.45
N ILE A 351 7.86 8.30 18.18
CA ILE A 351 7.23 9.28 17.26
C ILE A 351 5.84 9.70 17.76
N PHE A 352 4.97 8.75 18.13
CA PHE A 352 3.64 9.08 18.63
C PHE A 352 3.70 9.87 19.94
N THR A 353 4.63 9.50 20.83
CA THR A 353 4.87 10.24 22.09
C THR A 353 5.36 11.66 21.82
N ASN A 354 6.25 11.86 20.85
CA ASN A 354 6.74 13.19 20.47
C ASN A 354 5.62 14.05 19.89
N MET A 355 4.78 13.48 19.01
CA MET A 355 3.61 14.15 18.44
C MET A 355 2.66 14.63 19.54
N GLN A 356 2.29 13.73 20.46
CA GLN A 356 1.46 14.06 21.63
C GLN A 356 2.11 15.19 22.45
N SER A 357 3.38 15.04 22.83
CA SER A 357 4.04 16.07 23.65
C SER A 357 4.06 17.43 22.95
N ASN A 358 4.37 17.47 21.65
CA ASN A 358 4.48 18.72 20.90
C ASN A 358 3.15 19.48 20.84
N VAL A 359 2.03 18.79 20.67
CA VAL A 359 0.72 19.45 20.59
C VAL A 359 0.13 19.80 21.94
N THR A 360 0.44 19.05 23.00
CA THR A 360 -0.19 19.24 24.33
C THR A 360 0.67 19.93 25.37
N ARG A 361 1.99 20.14 25.16
CA ARG A 361 2.94 20.58 26.21
C ARG A 361 2.53 21.85 26.95
N LYS A 362 1.87 22.79 26.27
CA LYS A 362 1.50 24.10 26.83
C LYS A 362 0.03 24.19 27.27
N MET A 363 -0.74 23.10 27.16
CA MET A 363 -2.16 23.12 27.48
C MET A 363 -2.39 23.06 28.99
N LEU A 364 -3.30 23.90 29.48
CA LEU A 364 -3.76 23.88 30.87
C LEU A 364 -4.90 22.85 31.06
N PRO A 365 -5.06 22.26 32.25
CA PRO A 365 -6.21 21.40 32.54
C PRO A 365 -7.55 22.09 32.21
N GLY A 366 -8.44 21.39 31.51
CA GLY A 366 -9.72 21.90 31.03
C GLY A 366 -9.66 22.63 29.67
N GLU A 367 -8.47 23.03 29.21
CA GLU A 367 -8.32 23.65 27.89
C GLU A 367 -8.65 22.65 26.78
N SER A 368 -9.37 23.12 25.76
CA SER A 368 -9.72 22.33 24.58
C SER A 368 -9.12 22.92 23.33
N LYS A 369 -8.62 22.07 22.43
CA LYS A 369 -8.04 22.48 21.15
C LYS A 369 -8.37 21.45 20.07
N THR A 370 -8.91 21.92 18.96
CA THR A 370 -9.04 21.12 17.75
C THR A 370 -7.66 20.85 17.16
N ILE A 371 -7.27 19.58 17.09
CA ILE A 371 -5.96 19.15 16.60
C ILE A 371 -6.08 17.91 15.72
N LEU A 372 -5.19 17.79 14.74
CA LEU A 372 -4.99 16.53 14.02
C LEU A 372 -4.19 15.57 14.90
N TRP A 373 -4.68 14.34 15.02
CA TRP A 373 -4.14 13.30 15.89
C TRP A 373 -3.83 12.04 15.08
N ALA A 374 -2.59 11.55 15.21
CA ALA A 374 -2.12 10.37 14.51
C ALA A 374 -2.33 9.12 15.37
N ILE A 375 -3.19 8.21 14.88
CA ILE A 375 -3.63 7.00 15.56
C ILE A 375 -3.02 5.77 14.87
N PRO A 376 -2.14 5.00 15.52
CA PRO A 376 -1.66 3.73 14.98
C PRO A 376 -2.81 2.72 14.79
N SER A 377 -2.85 2.08 13.62
CA SER A 377 -3.86 1.08 13.28
C SER A 377 -3.55 -0.30 13.88
N GLY A 378 -4.61 -1.08 14.12
CA GLY A 378 -4.54 -2.45 14.63
C GLY A 378 -4.28 -2.56 16.14
N SER A 379 -4.06 -3.79 16.61
CA SER A 379 -3.76 -4.10 18.02
C SER A 379 -2.26 -4.24 18.31
N ILE A 380 -1.43 -4.39 17.26
CA ILE A 380 0.04 -4.40 17.36
C ILE A 380 0.62 -3.62 16.19
N TYR A 381 1.54 -2.70 16.45
CA TYR A 381 2.14 -1.77 15.49
C TYR A 381 3.68 -1.83 15.49
N PRO A 382 4.37 -1.74 14.33
CA PRO A 382 3.85 -1.54 12.96
C PRO A 382 3.19 -2.80 12.40
N LEU A 383 2.21 -2.69 11.49
CA LEU A 383 1.62 -3.85 10.82
C LEU A 383 2.73 -4.67 10.11
N LYS A 384 2.65 -6.01 10.18
CA LYS A 384 3.61 -6.92 9.54
C LYS A 384 3.08 -7.39 8.20
#